data_AF-B9L5L0-F1
#
_entry.id   AF-B9L5L0-F1
#
_cell.length_a   1.000
_cell.length_b   1.000
_cell.length_c   1.000
_cell.angle_alpha   90.00
_cell.angle_beta   90.00
_cell.angle_gamma   90.00
#
_symmetry.space_group_name_H-M   'P 1'
#
loop_
_entity.id
_entity.type
_entity.pdbx_description
1 polymer ?
#
loop_
_entity_poly.entity_id
_entity_poly.type
_entity_poly.pdbx_seq_one_letter_code
_entity_poly.pdbx_strand_id
1 'polypeptide(L)'
;MNKRKNEALNQYLLDEKEFKIFISLKKRLEEYLEVLNYLYEIKKIKYTMIIIKSSEKSIKETLNYIRKTDIFLKIPYTQNHYIIILQNTECKSAVQFGSRLTSLINRTFMLNKKNITHKVSLISFEKIPPKSIDVCYEIIHILKKFKEKSSDDYWVEIKRF
;
A
#
# COMPACT_ATOMS: atom_id res chain seq x y z
N MET A 1 1.11 21.96 -27.05
CA MET A 1 2.07 21.47 -26.04
C MET A 1 1.55 21.52 -24.58
N ASN A 2 0.23 21.60 -24.33
CA ASN A 2 -0.34 21.81 -22.97
C ASN A 2 -1.18 20.66 -22.39
N LYS A 3 -1.52 19.61 -23.15
CA LYS A 3 -2.34 18.49 -22.63
C LYS A 3 -1.60 17.67 -21.56
N ARG A 4 -0.35 17.27 -21.82
CA ARG A 4 0.47 16.46 -20.90
C ARG A 4 0.85 17.18 -19.59
N LYS A 5 1.04 18.51 -19.63
CA LYS A 5 1.29 19.31 -18.42
C LYS A 5 0.03 19.46 -17.55
N ASN A 6 -1.13 19.63 -18.18
CA ASN A 6 -2.41 19.71 -17.45
C ASN A 6 -2.83 18.36 -16.86
N GLU A 7 -2.55 17.24 -17.52
CA GLU A 7 -2.77 15.89 -16.96
C GLU A 7 -1.89 15.63 -15.72
N ALA A 8 -0.62 16.06 -15.75
CA ALA A 8 0.30 15.95 -14.62
C ALA A 8 -0.03 16.89 -13.44
N LEU A 9 -0.76 17.98 -13.66
CA LEU A 9 -1.28 18.84 -12.59
C LEU A 9 -2.61 18.33 -12.02
N ASN A 10 -3.48 17.81 -12.88
CA ASN A 10 -4.77 17.24 -12.47
C ASN A 10 -4.63 15.96 -11.63
N GLN A 11 -3.52 15.22 -11.74
CA GLN A 11 -3.28 14.03 -10.92
C GLN A 11 -3.14 14.34 -9.41
N TYR A 12 -2.86 15.60 -9.06
CA TYR A 12 -2.70 16.06 -7.68
C TYR A 12 -3.95 16.76 -7.13
N LEU A 13 -4.99 16.95 -7.94
CA LEU A 13 -6.27 17.46 -7.46
C LEU A 13 -6.99 16.34 -6.69
N LEU A 14 -7.02 16.50 -5.37
CA LEU A 14 -7.73 15.61 -4.46
C LEU A 14 -9.12 16.17 -4.20
N ASP A 15 -10.14 15.30 -4.22
CA ASP A 15 -11.45 15.68 -3.67
C ASP A 15 -11.38 15.82 -2.13
N GLU A 16 -12.45 16.32 -1.50
CA GLU A 16 -12.47 16.56 -0.04
C GLU A 16 -12.17 15.29 0.77
N LYS A 17 -12.67 14.14 0.32
CA LYS A 17 -12.46 12.86 1.01
C LYS A 17 -11.02 12.38 0.85
N GLU A 18 -10.47 12.51 -0.35
CA GLU A 18 -9.09 12.16 -0.69
C GLU A 18 -8.10 13.06 0.04
N PHE A 19 -8.41 14.34 0.17
CA PHE A 19 -7.61 15.29 0.94
C PHE A 19 -7.59 14.94 2.43
N LYS A 20 -8.73 14.55 3.02
CA LYS A 20 -8.78 14.07 4.42
C LYS A 20 -7.94 12.80 4.62
N ILE A 21 -7.98 11.87 3.66
CA ILE A 21 -7.14 10.66 3.67
C ILE A 21 -5.66 11.07 3.59
N PHE A 22 -5.30 11.96 2.65
CA PHE A 22 -3.94 12.45 2.43
C PHE A 22 -3.32 13.02 3.70
N ILE A 23 -3.97 13.99 4.33
CA ILE A 23 -3.45 14.67 5.52
C ILE A 23 -3.24 13.67 6.67
N SER A 24 -4.20 12.76 6.86
CA SER A 24 -4.10 11.75 7.92
C SER A 24 -3.03 10.70 7.65
N LEU A 25 -2.86 10.28 6.39
CA LEU A 25 -1.79 9.38 5.97
C LEU A 25 -0.42 10.03 6.11
N LYS A 26 -0.25 11.27 5.64
CA LYS A 26 1.01 12.02 5.73
C LYS A 26 1.48 12.04 7.17
N LYS A 27 0.63 12.50 8.10
CA LYS A 27 0.97 12.56 9.52
C LYS A 27 1.40 11.20 10.10
N ARG A 28 0.78 10.10 9.67
CA ARG A 28 1.12 8.76 10.17
C ARG A 28 2.36 8.17 9.53
N LEU A 29 2.60 8.44 8.25
CA LEU A 29 3.70 7.84 7.50
C LEU A 29 5.01 8.61 7.66
N GLU A 30 4.95 9.90 7.96
CA GLU A 30 6.12 10.79 8.04
C GLU A 30 7.18 10.25 9.01
N GLU A 31 6.80 9.92 10.25
CA GLU A 31 7.72 9.37 11.25
C GLU A 31 8.34 8.03 10.83
N TYR A 32 7.53 7.12 10.28
CA TYR A 32 8.03 5.81 9.81
C TYR A 32 8.96 5.95 8.62
N LEU A 33 8.60 6.80 7.66
CA LEU A 33 9.38 7.01 6.45
C LEU A 33 10.70 7.72 6.74
N GLU A 34 10.72 8.66 7.68
CA GLU A 34 11.95 9.33 8.10
C GLU A 34 12.97 8.31 8.64
N VAL A 35 12.56 7.44 9.55
CA VAL A 35 13.42 6.38 10.11
C VAL A 35 13.87 5.40 9.02
N LEU A 36 12.95 4.97 8.15
CA LEU A 36 13.28 4.01 7.09
C LEU A 36 14.20 4.61 6.03
N ASN A 37 14.02 5.88 5.67
CA ASN A 37 14.87 6.62 4.75
C ASN A 37 16.27 6.79 5.35
N TYR A 38 16.36 7.15 6.63
CA TYR A 38 17.63 7.19 7.35
C TYR A 38 18.35 5.84 7.28
N LEU A 39 17.66 4.74 7.63
CA LEU A 39 18.22 3.38 7.57
C LEU A 39 18.64 2.97 6.14
N TYR A 40 17.91 3.40 5.11
CA TYR A 40 18.30 3.20 3.73
C TYR A 40 19.59 3.94 3.42
N GLU A 41 19.73 5.21 3.82
CA GLU A 41 20.91 6.01 3.52
C GLU A 41 22.17 5.42 4.16
N ILE A 42 22.11 5.09 5.45
CA ILE A 42 23.28 4.64 6.23
C ILE A 42 23.61 3.15 6.07
N LYS A 43 22.60 2.29 5.92
CA LYS A 43 22.77 0.82 5.93
C LYS A 43 22.27 0.13 4.66
N LYS A 44 21.75 0.88 3.69
CA LYS A 44 21.14 0.34 2.45
C LYS A 44 20.01 -0.66 2.73
N ILE A 45 19.34 -0.52 3.87
CA ILE A 45 18.18 -1.34 4.22
C ILE A 45 17.00 -0.88 3.37
N LYS A 46 16.59 -1.73 2.43
CA LYS A 46 15.44 -1.50 1.54
C LYS A 46 14.13 -1.80 2.27
N TYR A 47 13.07 -1.13 1.86
CA TYR A 47 11.72 -1.46 2.31
C TYR A 47 10.73 -1.39 1.15
N THR A 48 9.66 -2.17 1.27
CA THR A 48 8.59 -2.23 0.27
C THR A 48 7.26 -2.03 0.98
N MET A 49 6.33 -1.29 0.38
CA MET A 49 4.97 -1.14 0.89
C MET A 49 4.00 -2.03 0.13
N ILE A 50 3.03 -2.58 0.86
CA ILE A 50 1.91 -3.33 0.30
C ILE A 50 0.62 -2.66 0.75
N ILE A 51 -0.25 -2.34 -0.20
CA ILE A 51 -1.57 -1.78 0.03
C ILE A 51 -2.60 -2.87 -0.19
N ILE A 52 -3.46 -3.09 0.80
CA ILE A 52 -4.44 -4.17 0.80
C ILE A 52 -5.83 -3.57 0.91
N LYS A 53 -6.75 -3.95 0.02
CA LYS A 53 -8.20 -3.81 0.20
C LYS A 53 -8.77 -5.16 0.64
N SER A 54 -9.45 -5.16 1.78
CA SER A 54 -10.14 -6.32 2.31
C SER A 54 -11.65 -6.20 2.20
N SER A 55 -12.33 -7.27 1.82
CA SER A 55 -13.80 -7.37 1.89
C SER A 55 -14.29 -7.33 3.35
N GLU A 56 -13.52 -7.93 4.26
CA GLU A 56 -13.85 -8.08 5.68
C GLU A 56 -13.16 -7.06 6.58
N LYS A 57 -13.82 -6.71 7.71
CA LYS A 57 -13.33 -5.70 8.68
C LYS A 57 -12.13 -6.17 9.49
N SER A 58 -11.90 -7.46 9.65
CA SER A 58 -10.80 -8.03 10.43
C SER A 58 -9.88 -8.88 9.56
N ILE A 59 -8.90 -8.24 8.93
CA ILE A 59 -7.75 -8.94 8.32
C ILE A 59 -6.63 -9.17 9.33
N LYS A 60 -6.73 -8.55 10.53
CA LYS A 60 -5.64 -8.48 11.52
C LYS A 60 -5.23 -9.86 12.02
N GLU A 61 -6.18 -10.76 12.20
CA GLU A 61 -5.92 -12.16 12.59
C GLU A 61 -5.17 -12.94 11.51
N THR A 62 -5.51 -12.71 10.23
CA THR A 62 -4.79 -13.26 9.08
C THR A 62 -3.37 -12.70 8.94
N LEU A 63 -3.10 -11.55 9.57
CA LEU A 63 -1.82 -10.84 9.51
C LEU A 63 -0.89 -11.11 10.70
N ASN A 64 -1.18 -12.10 11.56
CA ASN A 64 -0.25 -12.56 12.59
C ASN A 64 1.10 -13.06 12.03
N TYR A 65 1.21 -13.22 10.71
CA TYR A 65 2.44 -13.59 9.99
C TYR A 65 3.34 -12.39 9.63
N ILE A 66 2.90 -11.16 9.88
CA ILE A 66 3.74 -9.97 9.72
C ILE A 66 4.86 -10.01 10.78
N ARG A 67 6.11 -9.75 10.38
CA ARG A 67 7.24 -9.75 11.33
C ARG A 67 7.06 -8.58 12.32
N LYS A 68 7.56 -8.73 13.55
CA LYS A 68 7.53 -7.65 14.55
C LYS A 68 8.16 -6.33 14.07
N THR A 69 9.10 -6.42 13.14
CA THR A 69 9.77 -5.26 12.52
C THR A 69 8.94 -4.60 11.44
N ASP A 70 7.99 -5.31 10.82
CA ASP A 70 7.16 -4.75 9.75
C ASP A 70 6.05 -3.87 10.34
N ILE A 71 5.70 -2.80 9.64
CA ILE A 71 4.74 -1.81 10.13
C ILE A 71 3.38 -2.08 9.48
N PHE A 72 2.33 -2.19 10.28
CA PHE A 72 0.96 -2.40 9.80
C PHE A 72 0.05 -1.24 10.18
N LEU A 73 -0.57 -0.61 9.18
CA LEU A 73 -1.43 0.56 9.36
C LEU A 73 -2.77 0.37 8.66
N LYS A 74 -3.86 0.79 9.30
CA LYS A 74 -5.15 0.97 8.63
C LYS A 74 -5.21 2.35 7.99
N ILE A 75 -5.63 2.43 6.72
CA ILE A 75 -5.80 3.71 6.03
C ILE A 75 -7.03 4.43 6.60
N PRO A 76 -6.88 5.65 7.16
CA PRO A 76 -7.97 6.43 7.72
C PRO A 76 -9.08 6.71 6.70
N TYR A 77 -10.33 6.87 7.16
CA TYR A 77 -11.50 7.21 6.32
C TYR A 77 -11.80 6.26 5.14
N THR A 78 -11.17 5.08 5.13
CA THR A 78 -11.45 4.01 4.19
C THR A 78 -12.09 2.82 4.89
N GLN A 79 -12.90 2.07 4.14
CA GLN A 79 -13.38 0.78 4.60
C GLN A 79 -12.34 -0.28 4.24
N ASN A 80 -11.74 -0.90 5.25
CA ASN A 80 -10.91 -2.10 5.11
C ASN A 80 -9.69 -1.96 4.17
N HIS A 81 -9.09 -0.77 4.08
CA HIS A 81 -7.79 -0.62 3.42
C HIS A 81 -6.65 -0.54 4.43
N TYR A 82 -5.54 -1.18 4.09
CA TYR A 82 -4.40 -1.34 4.98
C TYR A 82 -3.09 -1.17 4.23
N ILE A 83 -2.04 -0.80 4.97
CA ILE A 83 -0.66 -0.66 4.53
C ILE A 83 0.19 -1.62 5.36
N ILE A 84 1.03 -2.40 4.68
CA ILE A 84 2.13 -3.14 5.30
C ILE A 84 3.43 -2.55 4.77
N ILE A 85 4.31 -2.07 5.65
CA ILE A 85 5.67 -1.67 5.28
C ILE A 85 6.61 -2.80 5.69
N LEU A 86 7.13 -3.50 4.69
CA LEU A 86 8.05 -4.62 4.85
C LEU A 86 9.48 -4.08 4.94
N GLN A 87 10.07 -4.14 6.14
CA GLN A 87 11.45 -3.70 6.36
C GLN A 87 12.44 -4.75 5.84
N ASN A 88 13.61 -4.31 5.38
CA ASN A 88 14.65 -5.17 4.83
C ASN A 88 14.10 -6.17 3.80
N THR A 89 13.24 -5.71 2.90
CA THR A 89 12.54 -6.56 1.94
C THR A 89 12.57 -5.93 0.56
N GLU A 90 13.16 -6.66 -0.38
CA GLU A 90 13.20 -6.27 -1.79
C GLU A 90 11.88 -6.57 -2.50
N CYS A 91 11.67 -5.90 -3.64
CA CYS A 91 10.45 -6.02 -4.43
C CYS A 91 10.09 -7.49 -4.74
N LYS A 92 11.06 -8.32 -5.16
CA LYS A 92 10.79 -9.73 -5.50
C LYS A 92 10.24 -10.52 -4.31
N SER A 93 10.84 -10.35 -3.14
CA SER A 93 10.41 -11.01 -1.90
C SER A 93 9.06 -10.49 -1.42
N ALA A 94 8.81 -9.19 -1.59
CA ALA A 94 7.53 -8.57 -1.26
C ALA A 94 6.40 -9.06 -2.17
N VAL A 95 6.65 -9.28 -3.47
CA VAL A 95 5.68 -9.90 -4.39
C VAL A 95 5.33 -11.33 -3.93
N GLN A 96 6.33 -12.13 -3.58
CA GLN A 96 6.10 -13.48 -3.06
C GLN A 96 5.33 -13.47 -1.72
N PHE A 97 5.60 -12.48 -0.87
CA PHE A 97 4.84 -12.29 0.37
C PHE A 97 3.40 -11.88 0.08
N GLY A 98 3.16 -10.91 -0.81
CA GLY A 98 1.81 -10.48 -1.20
C GLY A 98 0.98 -11.60 -1.81
N SER A 99 1.59 -12.44 -2.64
CA SER A 99 0.94 -13.64 -3.21
C SER A 99 0.54 -14.63 -2.11
N ARG A 100 1.48 -14.99 -1.21
CA ARG A 100 1.19 -15.86 -0.06
C ARG A 100 0.10 -15.29 0.84
N LEU A 101 0.15 -13.98 1.08
CA LEU A 101 -0.84 -13.29 1.89
C LEU A 101 -2.23 -13.39 1.26
N THR A 102 -2.34 -13.20 -0.04
CA THR A 102 -3.61 -13.35 -0.78
C THR A 102 -4.14 -14.78 -0.66
N SER A 103 -3.27 -15.79 -0.81
CA SER A 103 -3.66 -17.20 -0.62
C SER A 103 -4.12 -17.51 0.81
N LEU A 104 -3.44 -16.95 1.82
CA LEU A 104 -3.81 -17.12 3.23
C LEU A 104 -5.17 -16.50 3.53
N ILE A 105 -5.36 -15.25 3.10
CA ILE A 105 -6.62 -14.53 3.18
C ILE A 105 -7.73 -15.37 2.54
N ASN A 106 -7.56 -15.79 1.29
CA ASN A 106 -8.55 -16.61 0.58
C ASN A 106 -8.84 -17.92 1.31
N ARG A 107 -7.83 -18.59 1.87
CA ARG A 107 -8.02 -19.84 2.64
C ARG A 107 -8.80 -19.62 3.93
N THR A 108 -8.43 -18.63 4.72
CA THR A 108 -9.13 -18.28 5.97
C THR A 108 -10.61 -17.95 5.70
N PHE A 109 -10.88 -17.33 4.55
CA PHE A 109 -12.21 -16.85 4.19
C PHE A 109 -13.08 -17.85 3.43
N MET A 110 -12.48 -18.73 2.60
CA MET A 110 -13.15 -19.87 1.96
C MET A 110 -13.72 -20.85 3.00
N LEU A 111 -13.00 -21.06 4.10
CA LEU A 111 -13.49 -21.87 5.22
C LEU A 111 -14.79 -21.28 5.83
N ASN A 112 -15.04 -19.99 5.65
CA ASN A 112 -16.20 -19.27 6.16
C ASN A 112 -17.34 -19.11 5.12
N LYS A 113 -17.28 -19.80 3.96
CA LYS A 113 -18.32 -19.80 2.89
C LYS A 113 -18.76 -18.42 2.38
N LYS A 114 -17.89 -17.41 2.47
CA LYS A 114 -18.17 -16.07 1.93
C LYS A 114 -17.43 -15.87 0.61
N ASN A 115 -18.13 -15.46 -0.44
CA ASN A 115 -17.51 -14.98 -1.67
C ASN A 115 -16.76 -13.69 -1.37
N ILE A 116 -15.43 -13.77 -1.43
CA ILE A 116 -14.57 -12.75 -0.87
C ILE A 116 -13.58 -12.30 -1.94
N THR A 117 -13.64 -11.00 -2.26
CA THR A 117 -12.73 -10.32 -3.17
C THR A 117 -11.75 -9.47 -2.35
N HIS A 118 -10.46 -9.70 -2.56
CA HIS A 118 -9.39 -8.90 -1.99
C HIS A 118 -8.61 -8.23 -3.10
N LYS A 119 -7.89 -7.16 -2.79
CA LYS A 119 -6.93 -6.59 -3.74
C LYS A 119 -5.66 -6.25 -3.00
N VAL A 120 -4.54 -6.58 -3.62
CA VAL A 120 -3.21 -6.31 -3.09
C VAL A 120 -2.44 -5.58 -4.17
N SER A 121 -1.86 -4.42 -3.84
CA SER A 121 -0.94 -3.65 -4.68
C SER A 121 0.34 -3.36 -3.92
N LEU A 122 1.43 -3.11 -4.64
CA LEU A 122 2.77 -2.98 -4.09
C LEU A 122 3.37 -1.62 -4.49
N ILE A 123 4.23 -1.08 -3.64
CA ILE A 123 5.04 0.11 -3.95
C ILE A 123 6.46 -0.20 -3.48
N SER A 124 7.43 -0.16 -4.39
CA SER A 124 8.83 -0.48 -4.09
C SER A 124 9.75 0.72 -4.32
N PHE A 125 10.63 0.97 -3.38
CA PHE A 125 11.61 2.05 -3.47
C PHE A 125 12.99 1.40 -3.60
N GLU A 126 13.45 1.23 -4.84
CA GLU A 126 14.65 0.43 -5.11
C GLU A 126 15.92 1.29 -5.16
N LYS A 127 15.80 2.56 -5.58
CA LYS A 127 16.96 3.43 -5.85
C LYS A 127 17.01 4.68 -4.99
N ILE A 128 15.86 5.30 -4.71
CA ILE A 128 15.81 6.56 -3.96
C ILE A 128 14.72 6.47 -2.88
N PRO A 129 15.04 6.81 -1.63
CA PRO A 129 14.03 6.92 -0.60
C PRO A 129 12.99 7.99 -0.99
N PRO A 130 11.70 7.65 -1.01
CA PRO A 130 10.64 8.56 -1.42
C PRO A 130 10.39 9.64 -0.37
N LYS A 131 9.86 10.78 -0.81
CA LYS A 131 9.27 11.75 0.12
C LYS A 131 7.90 11.25 0.57
N SER A 132 7.52 11.58 1.81
CA SER A 132 6.22 11.20 2.38
C SER A 132 5.04 11.64 1.52
N ILE A 133 5.14 12.82 0.90
CA ILE A 133 4.13 13.38 -0.02
C ILE A 133 3.93 12.47 -1.23
N ASP A 134 5.02 12.00 -1.85
CA ASP A 134 4.97 11.15 -3.05
C ASP A 134 4.29 9.81 -2.72
N VAL A 135 4.67 9.21 -1.58
CA VAL A 135 4.03 7.97 -1.10
C VAL A 135 2.53 8.17 -0.88
N CYS A 136 2.11 9.29 -0.29
CA CYS A 136 0.70 9.55 -0.02
C CYS A 136 -0.13 9.67 -1.30
N TYR A 137 0.39 10.36 -2.32
CA TYR A 137 -0.29 10.44 -3.63
C TYR A 137 -0.40 9.07 -4.28
N GLU A 138 0.65 8.26 -4.21
CA GLU A 138 0.63 6.90 -4.77
C GLU A 138 -0.39 5.99 -4.07
N ILE A 139 -0.50 6.09 -2.75
CA ILE A 139 -1.53 5.36 -2.00
C ILE A 139 -2.93 5.78 -2.48
N ILE A 140 -3.20 7.08 -2.60
CA ILE A 140 -4.52 7.56 -3.06
C ILE A 140 -4.82 7.10 -4.48
N HIS A 141 -3.82 7.12 -5.37
CA HIS A 141 -3.94 6.63 -6.73
C HIS A 141 -4.31 5.14 -6.77
N ILE A 142 -3.65 4.31 -5.95
CA ILE A 142 -3.99 2.88 -5.80
C ILE A 142 -5.42 2.70 -5.27
N LEU A 143 -5.84 3.52 -4.30
CA LEU A 143 -7.20 3.48 -3.77
C LEU A 143 -8.26 3.80 -4.83
N LYS A 144 -7.99 4.73 -5.75
CA LYS A 144 -8.87 5.04 -6.90
C LYS A 144 -9.01 3.81 -7.81
N LYS A 145 -7.89 3.22 -8.20
CA LYS A 145 -7.87 2.02 -9.06
C LYS A 145 -8.59 0.81 -8.44
N PHE A 146 -8.54 0.67 -7.11
CA PHE A 146 -9.30 -0.37 -6.41
C PHE A 146 -10.83 -0.21 -6.53
N LYS A 147 -11.34 1.00 -6.83
CA LYS A 147 -12.77 1.24 -7.11
C LYS A 147 -13.13 0.94 -8.56
N GLU A 148 -12.24 1.26 -9.50
CA GLU A 148 -12.51 1.18 -10.95
C GLU A 148 -12.50 -0.25 -11.50
N LYS A 149 -11.58 -1.10 -11.04
CA LYS A 149 -11.50 -2.49 -11.54
C LYS A 149 -12.47 -3.40 -10.78
N SER A 150 -13.28 -4.21 -11.45
CA SER A 150 -14.21 -5.15 -10.78
C SER A 150 -13.75 -6.62 -10.79
N SER A 151 -12.76 -6.99 -11.59
CA SER A 151 -12.49 -8.40 -11.93
C SER A 151 -11.25 -9.06 -11.32
N ASP A 152 -10.24 -8.30 -10.85
CA ASP A 152 -8.95 -8.89 -10.46
C ASP A 152 -8.77 -8.90 -8.94
N ASP A 153 -8.66 -10.10 -8.35
CA ASP A 153 -8.44 -10.34 -6.91
C ASP A 153 -6.98 -10.15 -6.45
N TYR A 154 -6.05 -9.96 -7.39
CA TYR A 154 -4.63 -9.76 -7.11
C TYR A 154 -4.00 -8.88 -8.19
N TRP A 155 -3.43 -7.74 -7.80
CA TRP A 155 -2.91 -6.78 -8.77
C TRP A 155 -1.68 -6.04 -8.26
N VAL A 156 -0.50 -6.57 -8.62
CA VAL A 156 0.79 -5.93 -8.32
C VAL A 156 1.06 -4.84 -9.35
N GLU A 157 0.88 -3.58 -8.97
CA GLU A 157 1.60 -2.48 -9.60
C GLU A 157 2.99 -2.41 -8.97
N ILE A 158 4.06 -2.30 -9.75
CA ILE A 158 5.42 -2.07 -9.23
C ILE A 158 5.80 -0.68 -9.70
N LYS A 159 5.63 0.32 -8.84
CA LYS A 159 6.32 1.59 -9.03
C LYS A 159 7.72 1.48 -8.45
N ARG A 160 8.71 1.87 -9.25
CA ARG A 160 10.12 1.94 -8.89
C ARG A 160 10.51 3.40 -8.85
N PHE A 161 10.89 3.88 -7.67
CA PHE A 161 11.58 5.15 -7.48
C PHE A 161 13.07 4.88 -7.20
#